data_AF-A0A316N504-F1
#
_entry.id   AF-A0A316N504-F1
#
_cell.length_a   1.000
_cell.length_b   1.000
_cell.length_c   1.000
_cell.angle_alpha   90.00
_cell.angle_beta   90.00
_cell.angle_gamma   90.00
#
_symmetry.space_group_name_H-M   'P 1'
#
loop_
_entity.id
_entity.type
_entity.pdbx_description
1 polymer ?
#
loop_
_entity_poly.entity_id
_entity_poly.type
_entity_poly.pdbx_seq_one_letter_code
_entity_poly.pdbx_strand_id
1 'polypeptide(L)'
;MTVTTTLINGLDCVILENETLAATLCPAAGGKISSLVLKNPDVELLWNNPRLVLRAYPVGTEYDPHFFGGIDELLPNDEKERINDRDYPDHGELWTSSLEWERTEEGIRLRADLPIAGLRYEKKLALGGAGQIRMTYRIVNLRQTENHFLLKMHAALRLHKGDRLICDAKRGEIADADFTGRHSARFFDWPHYGDERLDIAGGPEEARNEFFFLHDLGKGEMRMESPEAGTFFSYAFDTAVFPYAWYFATYGGWNGLYTGILEPASAVPCSLGTSMKNGTCTALAPGAELETIVTINVGRIA
;
A
#
# COMPACT_ATOMS: atom_id res chain seq x y z
N MET A 1 -3.66 -15.13 -20.04
CA MET A 1 -3.67 -13.73 -19.58
C MET A 1 -3.69 -12.81 -20.80
N THR A 2 -4.45 -11.72 -20.74
CA THR A 2 -4.48 -10.67 -21.74
C THR A 2 -3.97 -9.37 -21.12
N VAL A 3 -3.29 -8.56 -21.94
CA VAL A 3 -2.87 -7.20 -21.60
C VAL A 3 -3.45 -6.27 -22.66
N THR A 4 -4.30 -5.35 -22.24
CA THR A 4 -4.93 -4.35 -23.11
C THR A 4 -4.74 -2.95 -22.52
N THR A 5 -4.95 -1.93 -23.34
CA THR A 5 -4.95 -0.54 -22.89
C THR A 5 -6.37 0.02 -22.94
N THR A 6 -6.64 0.99 -22.07
CA THR A 6 -7.90 1.74 -22.03
C THR A 6 -7.62 3.19 -21.62
N LEU A 7 -8.57 4.09 -21.90
CA LEU A 7 -8.49 5.49 -21.52
C LEU A 7 -9.47 5.76 -20.39
N ILE A 8 -8.98 6.14 -19.21
CA ILE A 8 -9.81 6.48 -18.04
C ILE A 8 -9.52 7.93 -17.66
N ASN A 9 -10.53 8.80 -17.77
CA ASN A 9 -10.40 10.24 -17.48
C ASN A 9 -9.22 10.92 -18.21
N GLY A 10 -8.90 10.46 -19.42
CA GLY A 10 -7.79 10.98 -20.21
C GLY A 10 -6.41 10.38 -19.88
N LEU A 11 -6.34 9.38 -19.01
CA LEU A 11 -5.12 8.64 -18.70
C LEU A 11 -5.09 7.28 -19.39
N ASP A 12 -3.98 6.99 -20.08
CA ASP A 12 -3.71 5.65 -20.61
C ASP A 12 -3.48 4.68 -19.45
N CYS A 13 -4.38 3.73 -19.32
CA CYS A 13 -4.35 2.68 -18.31
C CYS A 13 -4.13 1.33 -18.96
N VAL A 14 -3.55 0.40 -18.21
CA VAL A 14 -3.25 -0.96 -18.66
C VAL A 14 -4.10 -1.93 -17.87
N ILE A 15 -4.85 -2.79 -18.56
CA ILE A 15 -5.65 -3.85 -17.95
C ILE A 15 -4.89 -5.16 -18.14
N LEU A 16 -4.60 -5.85 -17.03
CA LEU A 16 -4.18 -7.24 -17.05
C LEU A 16 -5.34 -8.11 -16.59
N GLU A 17 -5.60 -9.19 -17.32
CA GLU A 17 -6.74 -10.05 -17.02
C GLU A 17 -6.44 -11.53 -17.29
N ASN A 18 -6.98 -12.41 -16.44
CA ASN A 18 -7.02 -13.85 -16.66
C ASN A 18 -8.42 -14.40 -16.34
N GLU A 19 -8.59 -15.71 -16.24
CA GLU A 19 -9.91 -16.32 -15.95
C GLU A 19 -10.46 -15.98 -14.56
N THR A 20 -9.59 -15.61 -13.61
CA THR A 20 -9.94 -15.39 -12.20
C THR A 20 -10.08 -13.93 -11.80
N LEU A 21 -9.26 -13.03 -12.37
CA LEU A 21 -9.23 -11.62 -11.96
C LEU A 21 -8.92 -10.69 -13.13
N ALA A 22 -9.25 -9.41 -12.93
CA ALA A 22 -8.82 -8.29 -13.77
C ALA A 22 -8.23 -7.18 -12.87
N ALA A 23 -7.10 -6.61 -13.27
CA ALA A 23 -6.44 -5.50 -12.58
C ALA A 23 -6.19 -4.35 -13.55
N THR A 24 -6.58 -3.14 -13.17
CA THR A 24 -6.33 -1.91 -13.95
C THR A 24 -5.22 -1.11 -13.32
N LEU A 25 -4.16 -0.83 -14.08
CA LEU A 25 -3.02 -0.03 -13.67
C LEU A 25 -2.96 1.31 -14.40
N CYS A 26 -2.45 2.33 -13.70
CA CYS A 26 -2.34 3.69 -14.21
C CYS A 26 -0.89 4.16 -14.17
N PRO A 27 -0.07 3.91 -15.22
CA PRO A 27 1.35 4.27 -15.25
C PRO A 27 1.61 5.75 -14.97
N ALA A 28 0.75 6.65 -15.47
CA ALA A 28 0.88 8.10 -15.27
C ALA A 28 0.61 8.58 -13.83
N ALA A 29 0.06 7.72 -12.97
CA ALA A 29 -0.25 8.01 -11.56
C ALA A 29 0.50 7.03 -10.65
N GLY A 30 1.83 7.05 -10.72
CA GLY A 30 2.72 6.20 -9.93
C GLY A 30 2.67 4.72 -10.23
N GLY A 31 2.01 4.32 -11.32
CA GLY A 31 1.76 2.90 -11.61
C GLY A 31 0.75 2.26 -10.66
N LYS A 32 -0.13 3.04 -10.05
CA LYS A 32 -1.14 2.55 -9.10
C LYS A 32 -2.03 1.48 -9.73
N ILE A 33 -2.52 0.54 -8.92
CA ILE A 33 -3.63 -0.34 -9.30
C ILE A 33 -4.93 0.37 -8.88
N SER A 34 -5.73 0.82 -9.84
CA SER A 34 -6.96 1.58 -9.57
C SER A 34 -8.17 0.69 -9.33
N SER A 35 -8.16 -0.54 -9.87
CA SER A 35 -9.25 -1.53 -9.76
C SER A 35 -8.67 -2.94 -9.71
N LEU A 36 -9.27 -3.80 -8.89
CA LEU A 36 -8.97 -5.23 -8.80
C LEU A 36 -10.27 -6.02 -8.62
N VAL A 37 -10.73 -6.60 -9.72
CA VAL A 37 -11.98 -7.36 -9.78
C VAL A 37 -11.69 -8.86 -9.70
N LEU A 38 -12.30 -9.54 -8.73
CA LEU A 38 -12.39 -10.99 -8.68
C LEU A 38 -13.61 -11.42 -9.51
N LYS A 39 -13.39 -12.04 -10.67
CA LYS A 39 -14.44 -12.33 -11.68
C LYS A 39 -15.52 -13.30 -11.25
N ASN A 40 -15.23 -14.11 -10.24
CA ASN A 40 -16.20 -15.04 -9.66
C ASN A 40 -16.03 -14.95 -8.13
N PRO A 41 -16.80 -14.07 -7.46
CA PRO A 41 -18.20 -13.74 -7.76
C PRO A 41 -18.49 -12.42 -8.51
N ASP A 42 -17.53 -11.81 -9.19
CA ASP A 42 -17.64 -10.48 -9.85
C ASP A 42 -17.72 -9.34 -8.82
N VAL A 43 -16.64 -9.21 -8.04
CA VAL A 43 -16.54 -8.25 -6.93
C VAL A 43 -15.29 -7.39 -7.10
N GLU A 44 -15.48 -6.07 -7.04
CA GLU A 44 -14.40 -5.09 -6.88
C GLU A 44 -13.91 -5.11 -5.43
N LEU A 45 -12.64 -5.45 -5.25
CA LEU A 45 -12.03 -5.62 -3.93
C LEU A 45 -11.43 -4.31 -3.40
N LEU A 46 -11.09 -3.38 -4.28
CA LEU A 46 -10.51 -2.10 -3.88
C LEU A 46 -11.61 -1.08 -3.62
N TRP A 47 -11.32 -0.20 -2.66
CA TRP A 47 -12.13 0.98 -2.42
C TRP A 47 -11.57 2.14 -3.25
N ASN A 48 -12.46 2.92 -3.86
CA ASN A 48 -12.10 4.21 -4.42
C ASN A 48 -12.98 5.30 -3.82
N ASN A 49 -12.42 6.50 -3.68
CA ASN A 49 -13.12 7.66 -3.18
C ASN A 49 -14.16 8.14 -4.21
N PRO A 50 -15.48 8.08 -3.90
CA PRO A 50 -16.52 8.40 -4.87
C PRO A 50 -16.59 9.90 -5.21
N ARG A 51 -15.86 10.75 -4.47
CA ARG A 51 -15.81 12.20 -4.68
C ARG A 51 -14.67 12.63 -5.60
N LEU A 52 -13.80 11.70 -5.97
CA LEU A 52 -12.62 11.96 -6.78
C LEU A 52 -12.69 11.22 -8.10
N VAL A 53 -11.94 11.73 -9.06
CA VAL A 53 -11.72 11.07 -10.35
C VAL A 53 -10.25 10.73 -10.46
N LEU A 54 -9.94 9.57 -11.03
CA LEU A 54 -8.56 9.16 -11.28
C LEU A 54 -7.85 10.21 -12.14
N ARG A 55 -6.70 10.72 -11.65
CA ARG A 55 -5.89 11.76 -12.28
C ARG A 55 -4.41 11.54 -11.96
N ALA A 56 -3.55 12.07 -12.84
CA ALA A 56 -2.14 12.29 -12.54
C ALA A 56 -1.97 13.66 -11.86
N TYR A 57 -1.06 13.74 -10.90
CA TYR A 57 -0.83 14.94 -10.11
C TYR A 57 0.62 15.45 -10.27
N PRO A 58 0.85 16.76 -10.21
CA PRO A 58 2.21 17.31 -10.14
C PRO A 58 2.95 16.85 -8.87
N VAL A 59 4.27 16.74 -8.96
CA VAL A 59 5.14 16.47 -7.81
C VAL A 59 4.90 17.49 -6.69
N GLY A 60 4.81 17.01 -5.45
CA GLY A 60 4.59 17.85 -4.26
C GLY A 60 3.12 18.18 -3.97
N THR A 61 2.18 17.64 -4.74
CA THR A 61 0.75 17.66 -4.39
C THR A 61 0.53 16.99 -3.02
N GLU A 62 -0.40 17.51 -2.22
CA GLU A 62 -0.80 16.89 -0.94
C GLU A 62 -1.64 15.62 -1.20
N TYR A 63 -1.35 14.53 -0.49
CA TYR A 63 -1.94 13.22 -0.75
C TYR A 63 -3.38 13.14 -0.25
N ASP A 64 -3.64 13.49 1.01
CA ASP A 64 -4.93 13.33 1.70
C ASP A 64 -6.14 13.91 0.95
N PRO A 65 -6.11 15.18 0.47
CA PRO A 65 -7.23 15.74 -0.31
C PRO A 65 -7.46 15.02 -1.65
N HIS A 66 -6.47 14.28 -2.13
CA HIS A 66 -6.46 13.59 -3.43
C HIS A 66 -6.43 12.07 -3.29
N PHE A 67 -6.69 11.54 -2.08
CA PHE A 67 -6.70 10.11 -1.83
C PHE A 67 -7.82 9.42 -2.60
N PHE A 68 -7.48 8.93 -3.79
CA PHE A 68 -8.39 8.25 -4.71
C PHE A 68 -8.73 6.83 -4.23
N GLY A 69 -7.89 6.20 -3.41
CA GLY A 69 -7.97 4.77 -3.08
C GLY A 69 -7.33 3.88 -4.15
N GLY A 70 -7.64 2.59 -4.17
CA GLY A 70 -6.91 1.59 -4.94
C GLY A 70 -5.64 1.13 -4.21
N ILE A 71 -4.61 0.72 -4.96
CA ILE A 71 -3.29 0.38 -4.42
C ILE A 71 -2.26 1.37 -4.94
N ASP A 72 -1.64 2.11 -4.03
CA ASP A 72 -0.43 2.89 -4.29
C ASP A 72 0.79 2.19 -3.69
N GLU A 73 1.98 2.48 -4.22
CA GLU A 73 3.23 2.23 -3.53
C GLU A 73 3.82 3.58 -3.10
N LEU A 74 4.12 3.74 -1.82
CA LEU A 74 4.77 4.95 -1.31
C LEU A 74 6.27 4.74 -1.25
N LEU A 75 7.00 5.65 -1.88
CA LEU A 75 8.46 5.66 -1.99
C LEU A 75 8.91 7.11 -2.31
N PRO A 76 9.88 7.68 -1.59
CA PRO A 76 10.73 7.08 -0.56
C PRO A 76 10.30 7.33 0.89
N ASN A 77 9.17 7.97 1.15
CA ASN A 77 8.76 8.43 2.48
C ASN A 77 7.24 8.47 2.58
N ASP A 78 6.75 8.69 3.81
CA ASP A 78 5.33 8.87 4.09
C ASP A 78 5.02 10.35 4.38
N GLU A 79 5.61 10.91 5.44
CA GLU A 79 5.41 12.33 5.77
C GLU A 79 6.21 13.25 4.85
N LYS A 80 5.64 14.41 4.52
CA LYS A 80 6.39 15.52 3.92
C LYS A 80 7.43 16.05 4.90
N GLU A 81 8.71 16.01 4.53
CA GLU A 81 9.79 16.43 5.42
C GLU A 81 11.07 16.86 4.67
N ARG A 82 11.94 17.63 5.33
CA ARG A 82 13.25 17.99 4.81
C ARG A 82 14.35 17.18 5.50
N ILE A 83 15.06 16.33 4.75
CA ILE A 83 16.13 15.46 5.25
C ILE A 83 17.38 15.65 4.40
N ASN A 84 18.55 15.87 5.02
CA ASN A 84 19.85 15.97 4.34
C ASN A 84 19.80 16.88 3.09
N ASP A 85 19.21 18.07 3.26
CA ASP A 85 19.01 19.10 2.22
C ASP A 85 18.08 18.72 1.05
N ARG A 86 17.26 17.69 1.22
CA ARG A 86 16.24 17.27 0.25
C ARG A 86 14.86 17.52 0.83
N ASP A 87 13.98 18.09 0.03
CA ASP A 87 12.57 18.29 0.38
C ASP A 87 11.77 17.11 -0.16
N TYR A 88 11.48 16.13 0.70
CA TYR A 88 10.68 14.97 0.35
C TYR A 88 9.19 15.35 0.33
N PRO A 89 8.46 15.02 -0.76
CA PRO A 89 7.05 15.36 -0.88
C PRO A 89 6.18 14.46 0.00
N ASP A 90 4.96 14.90 0.23
CA ASP A 90 3.94 14.14 0.94
C ASP A 90 3.67 12.79 0.24
N HIS A 91 3.75 11.70 1.00
CA HIS A 91 3.60 10.30 0.56
C HIS A 91 4.60 9.85 -0.53
N GLY A 92 5.73 10.55 -0.64
CA GLY A 92 6.82 10.21 -1.54
C GLY A 92 6.63 10.67 -2.98
N GLU A 93 7.69 10.49 -3.78
CA GLU A 93 7.70 10.92 -5.18
C GLU A 93 6.89 9.99 -6.08
N LEU A 94 6.81 8.71 -5.73
CA LEU A 94 6.35 7.67 -6.64
C LEU A 94 4.89 7.86 -7.05
N TRP A 95 3.97 8.16 -6.13
CA TRP A 95 2.54 8.23 -6.42
C TRP A 95 2.14 9.33 -7.44
N THR A 96 2.97 10.38 -7.58
CA THR A 96 2.80 11.45 -8.58
C THR A 96 3.65 11.25 -9.83
N SER A 97 4.53 10.24 -9.84
CA SER A 97 5.45 10.01 -10.95
C SER A 97 4.76 9.33 -12.13
N SER A 98 5.09 9.75 -13.35
CA SER A 98 4.70 9.02 -14.56
C SER A 98 5.72 7.92 -14.85
N LEU A 99 5.27 6.67 -14.84
CA LEU A 99 6.12 5.52 -15.12
C LEU A 99 6.10 5.18 -16.61
N GLU A 100 7.28 4.93 -17.16
CA GLU A 100 7.37 4.23 -18.45
C GLU A 100 6.92 2.79 -18.24
N TRP A 101 6.18 2.23 -19.20
CA TRP A 101 5.77 0.84 -19.13
C TRP A 101 5.91 0.13 -20.46
N GLU A 102 6.08 -1.19 -20.38
CA GLU A 102 6.06 -2.07 -21.53
C GLU A 102 5.46 -3.43 -21.18
N ARG A 103 5.00 -4.13 -22.20
CA ARG A 103 4.58 -5.53 -22.08
C ARG A 103 5.81 -6.44 -22.04
N THR A 104 5.77 -7.45 -21.19
CA THR A 104 6.77 -8.53 -21.13
C THR A 104 6.12 -9.86 -21.52
N GLU A 105 6.90 -10.94 -21.58
CA GLU A 105 6.37 -12.29 -21.81
C GLU A 105 5.41 -12.73 -20.70
N GLU A 106 5.69 -12.32 -19.45
CA GLU A 106 4.97 -12.76 -18.25
C GLU A 106 3.90 -11.77 -17.77
N GLY A 107 3.90 -10.53 -18.27
CA GLY A 107 3.03 -9.46 -17.75
C GLY A 107 3.41 -8.09 -18.29
N ILE A 108 3.64 -7.15 -17.37
CA ILE A 108 4.13 -5.81 -17.69
C ILE A 108 5.31 -5.44 -16.80
N ARG A 109 6.11 -4.48 -17.27
CA ARG A 109 7.17 -3.82 -16.49
C ARG A 109 6.91 -2.31 -16.50
N LEU A 110 7.04 -1.69 -15.33
CA LEU A 110 7.01 -0.24 -15.14
C LEU A 110 8.34 0.23 -14.57
N ARG A 111 8.79 1.44 -14.94
CA ARG A 111 10.03 2.03 -14.43
C ARG A 111 9.97 3.56 -14.35
N ALA A 112 10.68 4.13 -13.38
CA ALA A 112 11.03 5.55 -13.34
C ALA A 112 12.28 5.78 -12.48
N ASP A 113 12.94 6.91 -12.73
CA ASP A 113 13.92 7.48 -11.80
C ASP A 113 13.22 8.52 -10.91
N LEU A 114 13.48 8.45 -9.60
CA LEU A 114 12.97 9.35 -8.58
C LEU A 114 14.08 10.33 -8.20
N PRO A 115 14.10 11.56 -8.77
CA PRO A 115 15.26 12.46 -8.69
C PRO A 115 15.50 13.05 -7.29
N ILE A 116 14.47 13.27 -6.47
CA ILE A 116 14.64 13.80 -5.10
C ILE A 116 15.27 12.71 -4.22
N ALA A 117 14.80 11.47 -4.31
CA ALA A 117 15.36 10.32 -3.62
C ALA A 117 16.75 9.95 -4.17
N GLY A 118 16.93 10.06 -5.48
CA GLY A 118 18.05 9.44 -6.19
C GLY A 118 17.92 7.92 -6.20
N LEU A 119 16.72 7.42 -6.53
CA LEU A 119 16.42 6.00 -6.65
C LEU A 119 15.95 5.68 -8.07
N ARG A 120 16.29 4.50 -8.58
CA ARG A 120 15.62 3.92 -9.75
C ARG A 120 14.63 2.88 -9.27
N TYR A 121 13.37 3.02 -9.67
CA TYR A 121 12.29 2.11 -9.36
C TYR A 121 11.93 1.28 -10.59
N GLU A 122 11.83 -0.04 -10.42
CA GLU A 122 11.26 -0.97 -11.40
C GLU A 122 10.24 -1.87 -10.70
N LYS A 123 9.06 -2.02 -11.30
CA LYS A 123 8.01 -2.96 -10.90
C LYS A 123 7.64 -3.85 -12.07
N LYS A 124 7.70 -5.17 -11.90
CA LYS A 124 7.10 -6.14 -12.81
C LYS A 124 5.82 -6.67 -12.20
N LEU A 125 4.75 -6.74 -12.98
CA LEU A 125 3.46 -7.26 -12.54
C LEU A 125 3.00 -8.37 -13.48
N ALA A 126 2.73 -9.54 -12.91
CA ALA A 126 2.28 -10.72 -13.64
C ALA A 126 1.08 -11.36 -12.94
N LEU A 127 0.13 -11.88 -13.72
CA LEU A 127 -1.02 -12.60 -13.17
C LEU A 127 -0.72 -14.09 -13.04
N GLY A 128 -0.83 -14.63 -11.84
CA GLY A 128 -0.74 -16.06 -11.54
C GLY A 128 -2.08 -16.78 -11.70
N GLY A 129 -2.10 -18.09 -11.45
CA GLY A 129 -3.33 -18.87 -11.32
C GLY A 129 -4.03 -18.62 -9.98
N ALA A 130 -5.31 -18.97 -9.88
CA ALA A 130 -6.08 -18.96 -8.62
C ALA A 130 -6.11 -17.61 -7.87
N GLY A 131 -6.30 -16.50 -8.59
CA GLY A 131 -6.51 -15.21 -7.94
C GLY A 131 -5.22 -14.50 -7.49
N GLN A 132 -4.09 -14.74 -8.16
CA GLN A 132 -2.80 -14.20 -7.75
C GLN A 132 -2.28 -13.08 -8.66
N ILE A 133 -1.70 -12.04 -8.06
CA ILE A 133 -0.85 -11.04 -8.75
C ILE A 133 0.52 -11.08 -8.11
N ARG A 134 1.55 -11.36 -8.91
CA ARG A 134 2.94 -11.30 -8.47
C ARG A 134 3.53 -9.94 -8.87
N MET A 135 4.02 -9.20 -7.89
CA MET A 135 4.72 -7.93 -8.08
C MET A 135 6.17 -8.09 -7.66
N THR A 136 7.10 -7.98 -8.61
CA THR A 136 8.53 -8.02 -8.35
C THR A 136 9.07 -6.59 -8.42
N TYR A 137 9.75 -6.17 -7.36
CA TYR A 137 10.32 -4.83 -7.24
C TYR A 137 11.83 -4.91 -7.32
N ARG A 138 12.43 -3.92 -7.99
CA ARG A 138 13.85 -3.63 -7.96
C ARG A 138 14.06 -2.14 -7.74
N ILE A 139 14.76 -1.79 -6.66
CA ILE A 139 15.06 -0.40 -6.28
C ILE A 139 16.57 -0.24 -6.21
N VAL A 140 17.14 0.65 -7.01
CA VAL A 140 18.59 0.88 -7.07
C VAL A 140 18.94 2.25 -6.51
N ASN A 141 19.96 2.31 -5.65
CA ASN A 141 20.50 3.57 -5.18
C ASN A 141 21.39 4.24 -6.25
N LEU A 142 20.93 5.37 -6.81
CA LEU A 142 21.67 6.15 -7.81
C LEU A 142 22.62 7.18 -7.18
N ARG A 143 22.60 7.34 -5.86
CA ARG A 143 23.48 8.27 -5.14
C ARG A 143 24.88 7.67 -4.98
N GLN A 144 25.86 8.56 -4.79
CA GLN A 144 27.24 8.21 -4.40
C GLN A 144 27.40 8.06 -2.88
N THR A 145 26.30 8.16 -2.13
CA THR A 145 26.24 8.00 -0.67
C THR A 145 25.22 6.92 -0.33
N GLU A 146 25.26 6.43 0.92
CA GLU A 146 24.17 5.65 1.47
C GLU A 146 22.85 6.42 1.35
N ASN A 147 21.77 5.70 1.02
CA ASN A 147 20.45 6.27 0.79
C ASN A 147 19.42 5.50 1.61
N HIS A 148 18.56 6.24 2.30
CA HIS A 148 17.55 5.71 3.19
C HIS A 148 16.17 5.98 2.62
N PHE A 149 15.26 5.02 2.74
CA PHE A 149 13.89 5.16 2.26
C PHE A 149 12.93 4.21 2.97
N LEU A 150 11.65 4.55 2.88
CA LEU A 150 10.48 3.71 3.07
C LEU A 150 10.01 3.19 1.72
N LEU A 151 9.75 1.89 1.63
CA LEU A 151 8.86 1.29 0.64
C LEU A 151 7.63 0.78 1.39
N LYS A 152 6.45 1.28 1.03
CA LYS A 152 5.18 0.89 1.66
C LYS A 152 4.15 0.55 0.59
N MET A 153 3.49 -0.59 0.72
CA MET A 153 2.29 -0.88 -0.06
C MET A 153 1.11 -0.15 0.57
N HIS A 154 0.14 0.32 -0.19
CA HIS A 154 -0.95 1.13 0.34
C HIS A 154 -2.28 0.74 -0.32
N ALA A 155 -2.80 -0.45 0.03
CA ALA A 155 -4.03 -0.99 -0.55
C ALA A 155 -5.28 -0.56 0.22
N ALA A 156 -6.03 0.41 -0.31
CA ALA A 156 -7.34 0.78 0.18
C ALA A 156 -8.40 -0.25 -0.25
N LEU A 157 -8.93 -1.00 0.71
CA LEU A 157 -9.85 -2.11 0.47
C LEU A 157 -11.30 -1.68 0.68
N ARG A 158 -12.19 -2.25 -0.12
CA ARG A 158 -13.63 -2.18 0.15
C ARG A 158 -13.92 -2.99 1.40
N LEU A 159 -14.27 -2.30 2.48
CA LEU A 159 -14.62 -2.92 3.75
C LEU A 159 -16.12 -3.19 3.89
N HIS A 160 -16.43 -4.18 4.71
CA HIS A 160 -17.72 -4.39 5.35
C HIS A 160 -17.55 -4.46 6.88
N LYS A 161 -18.64 -4.21 7.60
CA LYS A 161 -18.64 -4.27 9.06
C LYS A 161 -18.35 -5.70 9.50
N GLY A 162 -17.40 -5.86 10.41
CA GLY A 162 -16.99 -7.17 10.91
C GLY A 162 -15.99 -7.92 10.01
N ASP A 163 -15.51 -7.29 8.93
CA ASP A 163 -14.33 -7.79 8.21
C ASP A 163 -13.16 -7.98 9.18
N ARG A 164 -12.29 -8.96 8.88
CA ARG A 164 -11.25 -9.41 9.81
C ARG A 164 -9.87 -9.24 9.21
N LEU A 165 -9.02 -8.48 9.91
CA LEU A 165 -7.59 -8.36 9.62
C LEU A 165 -6.83 -9.55 10.20
N ILE A 166 -6.36 -10.44 9.34
CA ILE A 166 -5.47 -11.53 9.72
C ILE A 166 -4.03 -11.06 9.49
N CYS A 167 -3.29 -10.84 10.58
CA CYS A 167 -1.88 -10.50 10.57
C CYS A 167 -1.21 -11.16 11.79
N ASP A 168 -0.13 -11.91 11.55
CA ASP A 168 0.61 -12.66 12.58
C ASP A 168 1.61 -11.76 13.30
N ALA A 169 1.14 -10.63 13.81
CA ALA A 169 1.91 -9.70 14.63
C ALA A 169 1.75 -10.03 16.12
N LYS A 170 2.73 -9.67 16.96
CA LYS A 170 2.60 -9.84 18.42
C LYS A 170 2.29 -8.55 19.13
N ARG A 171 2.77 -7.42 18.60
CA ARG A 171 2.65 -6.11 19.25
C ARG A 171 2.05 -5.10 18.30
N GLY A 172 1.06 -4.37 18.79
CA GLY A 172 0.53 -3.18 18.15
C GLY A 172 1.09 -1.90 18.79
N GLU A 173 1.22 -0.86 17.98
CA GLU A 173 1.61 0.49 18.37
C GLU A 173 0.66 1.49 17.72
N ILE A 174 0.06 2.38 18.50
CA ILE A 174 -0.74 3.49 17.96
C ILE A 174 0.21 4.43 17.18
N ALA A 175 -0.01 4.51 15.87
CA ALA A 175 0.82 5.27 14.93
C ALA A 175 0.55 6.77 15.06
N ASP A 176 -0.73 7.14 15.17
CA ASP A 176 -1.18 8.51 15.40
C ASP A 176 -2.29 8.52 16.47
N ALA A 177 -1.95 9.10 17.62
CA ALA A 177 -2.83 9.17 18.78
C ALA A 177 -3.96 10.20 18.59
N ASP A 178 -3.71 11.28 17.84
CA ASP A 178 -4.71 12.32 17.57
C ASP A 178 -5.71 11.82 16.53
N PHE A 179 -5.23 11.13 15.49
CA PHE A 179 -6.07 10.52 14.47
C PHE A 179 -6.99 9.41 15.04
N THR A 180 -6.43 8.57 15.92
CA THR A 180 -7.17 7.48 16.56
C THR A 180 -8.07 7.98 17.71
N GLY A 181 -7.61 8.96 18.50
CA GLY A 181 -8.42 9.78 19.41
C GLY A 181 -9.07 9.08 20.61
N ARG A 182 -8.86 7.76 20.82
CA ARG A 182 -9.60 6.97 21.82
C ARG A 182 -8.77 6.00 22.66
N HIS A 183 -7.47 5.85 22.35
CA HIS A 183 -6.56 4.91 23.01
C HIS A 183 -5.56 5.66 23.89
N SER A 184 -5.38 5.21 25.14
CA SER A 184 -4.51 5.88 26.13
C SER A 184 -3.10 5.31 26.18
N ALA A 185 -2.95 3.99 26.02
CA ALA A 185 -1.68 3.31 25.87
C ALA A 185 -1.22 3.33 24.40
N ARG A 186 0.05 3.69 24.18
CA ARG A 186 0.69 3.65 22.86
C ARG A 186 0.92 2.23 22.36
N PHE A 187 1.32 1.30 23.23
CA PHE A 187 1.64 -0.09 22.87
C PHE A 187 0.64 -1.06 23.49
N PHE A 188 0.36 -2.16 22.79
CA PHE A 188 -0.59 -3.19 23.22
C PHE A 188 -0.26 -4.56 22.59
N ASP A 189 -0.80 -5.62 23.17
CA ASP A 189 -0.66 -6.98 22.66
C ASP A 189 -1.62 -7.19 21.49
N TRP A 190 -1.09 -7.35 20.27
CA TRP A 190 -1.95 -7.52 19.10
C TRP A 190 -2.70 -8.87 19.16
N PRO A 191 -4.00 -8.94 18.81
CA PRO A 191 -4.91 -7.87 18.37
C PRO A 191 -5.79 -7.25 19.46
N HIS A 192 -5.46 -7.45 20.74
CA HIS A 192 -6.31 -7.08 21.86
C HIS A 192 -5.91 -5.72 22.46
N TYR A 193 -6.86 -4.80 22.54
CA TYR A 193 -6.72 -3.55 23.28
C TYR A 193 -7.69 -3.56 24.45
N GLY A 194 -7.24 -4.05 25.61
CA GLY A 194 -8.15 -4.41 26.70
C GLY A 194 -9.10 -5.53 26.27
N ASP A 195 -10.41 -5.27 26.35
CA ASP A 195 -11.45 -6.20 25.92
C ASP A 195 -11.83 -6.05 24.43
N GLU A 196 -11.25 -5.06 23.72
CA GLU A 196 -11.53 -4.81 22.31
C GLU A 196 -10.60 -5.60 21.38
N ARG A 197 -11.14 -6.03 20.24
CA ARG A 197 -10.41 -6.63 19.13
C ARG A 197 -10.22 -5.59 18.02
N LEU A 198 -8.98 -5.11 17.85
CA LEU A 198 -8.64 -4.11 16.83
C LEU A 198 -8.44 -4.70 15.43
N ASP A 199 -8.47 -6.03 15.31
CA ASP A 199 -8.46 -6.76 14.04
C ASP A 199 -9.85 -6.97 13.43
N ILE A 200 -10.91 -6.41 14.04
CA ILE A 200 -12.28 -6.49 13.54
C ILE A 200 -12.71 -5.10 13.07
N ALA A 201 -13.10 -4.99 11.80
CA ALA A 201 -13.53 -3.73 11.21
C ALA A 201 -14.85 -3.23 11.83
N GLY A 202 -14.85 -1.96 12.22
CA GLY A 202 -16.06 -1.26 12.69
C GLY A 202 -17.04 -0.96 11.55
N GLY A 203 -18.26 -0.54 11.92
CA GLY A 203 -19.26 -0.02 10.99
C GLY A 203 -19.06 1.47 10.69
N PRO A 204 -19.53 1.97 9.53
CA PRO A 204 -19.40 3.38 9.15
C PRO A 204 -20.16 4.34 10.09
N GLU A 205 -21.12 3.85 10.87
CA GLU A 205 -21.86 4.63 11.86
C GLU A 205 -21.02 5.01 13.10
N GLU A 206 -19.88 4.37 13.30
CA GLU A 206 -19.04 4.57 14.49
C GLU A 206 -18.25 5.88 14.43
N ALA A 207 -18.08 6.46 13.23
CA ALA A 207 -17.42 7.75 13.01
C ALA A 207 -16.03 7.86 13.67
N ARG A 208 -15.25 6.78 13.64
CA ARG A 208 -13.92 6.67 14.25
C ARG A 208 -12.86 6.29 13.24
N ASN A 209 -11.59 6.43 13.64
CA ASN A 209 -10.45 5.96 12.87
C ASN A 209 -9.52 5.10 13.72
N GLU A 210 -8.72 4.27 13.05
CA GLU A 210 -7.62 3.52 13.64
C GLU A 210 -6.38 3.75 12.80
N PHE A 211 -5.24 3.99 13.44
CA PHE A 211 -3.96 3.92 12.75
C PHE A 211 -2.90 3.31 13.67
N PHE A 212 -2.38 2.14 13.29
CA PHE A 212 -1.41 1.43 14.09
C PHE A 212 -0.32 0.74 13.26
N PHE A 213 0.87 0.66 13.85
CA PHE A 213 1.98 -0.16 13.39
C PHE A 213 1.93 -1.52 14.08
N LEU A 214 2.15 -2.58 13.31
CA LEU A 214 2.23 -3.95 13.74
C LEU A 214 3.68 -4.44 13.66
N HIS A 215 4.14 -5.01 14.77
CA HIS A 215 5.51 -5.43 14.99
C HIS A 215 5.60 -6.94 15.24
N ASP A 216 6.83 -7.45 15.16
CA ASP A 216 7.17 -8.84 15.49
C ASP A 216 6.38 -9.86 14.66
N LEU A 217 6.33 -9.62 13.34
CA LEU A 217 5.62 -10.46 12.39
C LEU A 217 6.20 -11.89 12.38
N GLY A 218 5.38 -12.88 12.69
CA GLY A 218 5.73 -14.31 12.59
C GLY A 218 5.78 -14.81 11.15
N LYS A 219 5.02 -14.17 10.25
CA LYS A 219 5.07 -14.37 8.79
C LYS A 219 4.74 -13.08 8.06
N GLY A 220 5.27 -12.94 6.85
CA GLY A 220 4.96 -11.82 5.97
C GLY A 220 3.63 -12.03 5.25
N GLU A 221 2.53 -11.91 5.99
CA GLU A 221 1.18 -11.93 5.44
C GLU A 221 0.30 -10.89 6.14
N MET A 222 -0.49 -10.18 5.34
CA MET A 222 -1.48 -9.24 5.82
C MET A 222 -2.74 -9.41 4.98
N ARG A 223 -3.82 -9.90 5.60
CA ARG A 223 -5.03 -10.37 4.90
C ARG A 223 -6.28 -9.73 5.49
N MET A 224 -7.16 -9.23 4.64
CA MET A 224 -8.51 -8.84 5.02
C MET A 224 -9.49 -9.90 4.53
N GLU A 225 -10.23 -10.49 5.45
CA GLU A 225 -11.33 -11.39 5.14
C GLU A 225 -12.66 -10.64 5.28
N SER A 226 -13.50 -10.72 4.25
CA SER A 226 -14.86 -10.21 4.29
C SER A 226 -15.89 -11.34 4.26
N PRO A 227 -16.42 -11.76 5.43
CA PRO A 227 -17.48 -12.76 5.50
C PRO A 227 -18.75 -12.34 4.77
N GLU A 228 -19.09 -11.04 4.79
CA GLU A 228 -20.26 -10.51 4.08
C GLU A 228 -20.14 -10.69 2.57
N ALA A 229 -18.99 -10.35 1.99
CA ALA A 229 -18.73 -10.54 0.56
C ALA A 229 -18.36 -11.98 0.19
N GLY A 230 -18.01 -12.82 1.18
CA GLY A 230 -17.49 -14.17 0.96
C GLY A 230 -16.13 -14.18 0.26
N THR A 231 -15.34 -13.11 0.37
CA THR A 231 -14.06 -12.91 -0.34
C THR A 231 -12.94 -12.47 0.58
N PHE A 232 -11.70 -12.60 0.13
CA PHE A 232 -10.53 -12.05 0.82
C PHE A 232 -9.59 -11.32 -0.15
N PHE A 233 -8.79 -10.43 0.43
CA PHE A 233 -7.58 -9.85 -0.15
C PHE A 233 -6.41 -10.12 0.78
N SER A 234 -5.24 -10.50 0.28
CA SER A 234 -4.02 -10.56 1.09
C SER A 234 -2.77 -10.12 0.34
N TYR A 235 -1.84 -9.54 1.10
CA TYR A 235 -0.45 -9.45 0.73
C TYR A 235 0.35 -10.59 1.36
N ALA A 236 1.24 -11.19 0.58
CA ALA A 236 2.35 -12.01 1.05
C ALA A 236 3.67 -11.36 0.65
N PHE A 237 4.62 -11.26 1.57
CA PHE A 237 5.85 -10.48 1.41
C PHE A 237 7.01 -11.06 2.25
N ASP A 238 8.22 -10.61 1.96
CA ASP A 238 9.41 -10.96 2.74
C ASP A 238 9.56 -10.03 3.95
N THR A 239 9.55 -10.60 5.16
CA THR A 239 9.70 -9.84 6.42
C THR A 239 11.11 -9.27 6.61
N ALA A 240 12.11 -9.75 5.86
CA ALA A 240 13.43 -9.13 5.84
C ALA A 240 13.41 -7.76 5.14
N VAL A 241 12.44 -7.55 4.24
CA VAL A 241 12.26 -6.28 3.51
C VAL A 241 11.15 -5.43 4.14
N PHE A 242 10.05 -6.07 4.55
CA PHE A 242 8.92 -5.43 5.22
C PHE A 242 8.76 -6.00 6.63
N PRO A 243 9.59 -5.57 7.60
CA PRO A 243 9.52 -6.06 8.97
C PRO A 243 8.30 -5.55 9.74
N TYR A 244 7.56 -4.58 9.17
CA TYR A 244 6.38 -3.98 9.77
C TYR A 244 5.17 -4.11 8.84
N ALA A 245 3.99 -4.09 9.43
CA ALA A 245 2.73 -3.86 8.73
C ALA A 245 2.04 -2.66 9.37
N TRP A 246 1.55 -1.71 8.60
CA TRP A 246 0.70 -0.64 9.13
C TRP A 246 -0.74 -0.91 8.72
N TYR A 247 -1.66 -0.53 9.59
CA TYR A 247 -3.08 -0.56 9.27
C TYR A 247 -3.69 0.78 9.61
N PHE A 248 -4.14 1.45 8.57
CA PHE A 248 -4.98 2.64 8.66
C PHE A 248 -6.41 2.21 8.33
N ALA A 249 -7.37 2.64 9.13
CA ALA A 249 -8.78 2.48 8.82
C ALA A 249 -9.58 3.68 9.23
N THR A 250 -10.61 3.96 8.45
CA THR A 250 -11.62 4.94 8.80
C THR A 250 -12.99 4.28 8.69
N TYR A 251 -13.71 4.29 9.81
CA TYR A 251 -15.02 3.67 9.96
C TYR A 251 -16.11 4.76 9.95
N GLY A 252 -16.18 5.50 8.83
CA GLY A 252 -17.02 6.69 8.70
C GLY A 252 -16.45 7.93 9.39
N GLY A 253 -15.19 7.88 9.84
CA GLY A 253 -14.47 8.97 10.49
C GLY A 253 -13.94 9.98 9.48
N TRP A 254 -12.62 10.05 9.30
CA TRP A 254 -11.90 10.93 8.37
C TRP A 254 -12.66 11.16 7.05
N ASN A 255 -13.13 12.39 6.84
CA ASN A 255 -13.91 12.82 5.68
C ASN A 255 -15.17 11.98 5.38
N GLY A 256 -15.73 11.29 6.38
CA GLY A 256 -16.86 10.38 6.25
C GLY A 256 -16.57 9.18 5.35
N LEU A 257 -15.30 8.81 5.19
CA LEU A 257 -14.89 7.70 4.34
C LEU A 257 -15.02 6.37 5.09
N TYR A 258 -15.17 5.27 4.33
CA TYR A 258 -15.27 3.92 4.88
C TYR A 258 -14.35 2.97 4.11
N THR A 259 -13.16 2.74 4.66
CA THR A 259 -12.11 1.94 4.02
C THR A 259 -11.04 1.53 5.04
N GLY A 260 -10.32 0.46 4.73
CA GLY A 260 -9.20 -0.06 5.49
C GLY A 260 -8.03 -0.27 4.56
N ILE A 261 -6.83 0.08 5.02
CA ILE A 261 -5.65 0.19 4.20
C ILE A 261 -4.63 -0.80 4.74
N LEU A 262 -4.26 -1.78 3.91
CA LEU A 262 -3.23 -2.75 4.29
C LEU A 262 -1.88 -2.30 3.79
N GLU A 263 -0.91 -2.20 4.71
CA GLU A 263 0.37 -1.57 4.41
C GLU A 263 1.59 -2.36 4.90
N PRO A 264 2.00 -3.44 4.21
CA PRO A 264 3.37 -3.95 4.32
C PRO A 264 4.38 -2.80 4.14
N ALA A 265 5.23 -2.57 5.15
CA ALA A 265 6.08 -1.39 5.23
C ALA A 265 7.52 -1.74 5.62
N SER A 266 8.48 -1.09 4.95
CA SER A 266 9.90 -1.25 5.23
C SER A 266 10.43 -0.35 6.35
N ALA A 267 9.59 0.54 6.88
CA ALA A 267 9.97 1.44 7.96
C ALA A 267 8.85 1.71 8.98
N VAL A 268 9.25 2.20 10.15
CA VAL A 268 8.42 2.90 11.16
C VAL A 268 9.30 3.94 11.89
N PRO A 269 8.74 5.03 12.47
CA PRO A 269 7.38 5.52 12.31
C PRO A 269 7.19 6.20 10.93
N CYS A 270 6.13 6.98 10.74
CA CYS A 270 5.83 7.66 9.46
C CYS A 270 6.95 8.59 8.96
N SER A 271 7.56 9.40 9.84
CA SER A 271 8.74 10.21 9.49
C SER A 271 9.96 9.35 9.15
N LEU A 272 10.45 9.47 7.90
CA LEU A 272 11.69 8.87 7.44
C LEU A 272 12.89 9.44 8.21
N GLY A 273 12.89 10.74 8.53
CA GLY A 273 13.97 11.36 9.30
C GLY A 273 14.11 10.74 10.69
N THR A 274 12.98 10.33 11.29
CA THR A 274 12.95 9.62 12.58
C THR A 274 13.37 8.17 12.41
N SER A 275 12.85 7.47 11.40
CA SER A 275 13.19 6.08 11.14
C SER A 275 14.69 5.90 10.82
N MET A 276 15.32 6.86 10.14
CA MET A 276 16.77 6.89 9.90
C MET A 276 17.56 6.94 11.20
N LYS A 277 17.19 7.82 12.12
CA LYS A 277 17.86 7.95 13.43
C LYS A 277 17.72 6.68 14.27
N ASN A 278 16.58 6.00 14.13
CA ASN A 278 16.26 4.78 14.87
C ASN A 278 16.81 3.51 14.23
N GLY A 279 17.32 3.58 12.99
CA GLY A 279 17.75 2.40 12.24
C GLY A 279 16.58 1.49 11.81
N THR A 280 15.39 2.08 11.63
CA THR A 280 14.13 1.37 11.37
C THR A 280 13.58 1.68 9.98
N CYS A 281 14.43 1.94 9.00
CA CYS A 281 14.06 2.05 7.58
C CYS A 281 15.07 1.32 6.69
N THR A 282 14.76 1.18 5.41
CA THR A 282 15.69 0.59 4.45
C THR A 282 16.88 1.51 4.21
N ALA A 283 18.07 0.93 4.10
CA ALA A 283 19.30 1.62 3.72
C ALA A 283 20.01 0.86 2.60
N LEU A 284 20.45 1.56 1.56
CA LEU A 284 21.24 1.01 0.46
C LEU A 284 22.56 1.77 0.30
N ALA A 285 23.66 1.03 0.21
CA ALA A 285 24.95 1.57 -0.19
C ALA A 285 24.91 2.15 -1.63
N PRO A 286 25.89 2.99 -2.03
CA PRO A 286 25.97 3.50 -3.41
C PRO A 286 25.94 2.39 -4.45
N GLY A 287 25.02 2.48 -5.43
CA GLY A 287 24.86 1.49 -6.49
C GLY A 287 24.27 0.14 -6.06
N ALA A 288 24.01 -0.07 -4.76
CA ALA A 288 23.35 -1.26 -4.27
C ALA A 288 21.86 -1.26 -4.67
N GLU A 289 21.27 -2.45 -4.66
CA GLU A 289 19.87 -2.66 -5.00
C GLU A 289 19.13 -3.48 -3.94
N LEU A 290 17.84 -3.18 -3.81
CA LEU A 290 16.86 -4.01 -3.13
C LEU A 290 16.03 -4.71 -4.20
N GLU A 291 15.96 -6.04 -4.14
CA GLU A 291 15.00 -6.85 -4.89
C GLU A 291 14.06 -7.55 -3.93
N THR A 292 12.76 -7.50 -4.22
CA THR A 292 11.76 -8.20 -3.40
C THR A 292 10.54 -8.57 -4.23
N ILE A 293 9.73 -9.48 -3.70
CA ILE A 293 8.44 -9.85 -4.27
C ILE A 293 7.35 -9.58 -3.25
N VAL A 294 6.29 -8.91 -3.69
CA VAL A 294 5.01 -8.88 -3.00
C VAL A 294 3.99 -9.61 -3.86
N THR A 295 3.23 -10.50 -3.25
CA THR A 295 2.18 -11.24 -3.94
C THR A 295 0.83 -10.81 -3.37
N ILE A 296 -0.07 -10.35 -4.23
CA ILE A 296 -1.48 -10.19 -3.88
C ILE A 296 -2.17 -11.52 -4.14
N ASN A 297 -2.93 -12.01 -3.17
CA ASN A 297 -3.84 -13.14 -3.34
C ASN A 297 -5.27 -12.68 -3.07
N VAL A 298 -6.17 -13.04 -3.97
CA VAL A 298 -7.61 -12.76 -3.85
C VAL A 298 -8.40 -14.01 -4.12
N GLY A 299 -9.56 -14.14 -3.49
CA GLY A 299 -10.39 -15.32 -3.70
C GLY A 299 -11.59 -15.35 -2.79
N ARG A 300 -12.24 -16.52 -2.76
CA ARG A 300 -13.34 -16.79 -1.83
C ARG A 300 -12.82 -17.23 -0.47
N ILE A 301 -13.55 -16.87 0.57
CA ILE A 301 -13.38 -17.51 1.88
C ILE A 301 -13.98 -18.92 1.79
N ALA A 302 -13.32 -19.89 2.40
CA ALA A 302 -13.75 -21.28 2.43
C ALA A 302 -14.94 -21.50 3.38
#